data_AF-A0A4Y2I201-F1
#
_entry.id   AF-A0A4Y2I201-F1
#
_cell.length_a   1.000
_cell.length_b   1.000
_cell.length_c   1.000
_cell.angle_alpha   90.00
_cell.angle_beta   90.00
_cell.angle_gamma   90.00
#
_symmetry.space_group_name_H-M   'P 1'
#
loop_
_entity.id
_entity.type
_entity.pdbx_description
1 polymer ?
#
loop_
_entity_poly.entity_id
_entity_poly.type
_entity_poly.pdbx_seq_one_letter_code
_entity_poly.pdbx_strand_id
1 'polypeptide(L)'
;MGPLIRLETTLTGDRYLGILPDHLHSFMSIVHSDGLGQFQQDNAIPHASRVATKWLQEHSSDFRHFHWPLKSPEMNIIADIRDALLHAVKNRSPPPRTPMDLWTVLEDE
;
A
#
# COMPACT_ATOMS: atom_id res chain seq x y z
N MET A 1 -5.66 8.61 -6.86
CA MET A 1 -4.77 7.91 -5.92
C MET A 1 -4.94 6.41 -6.11
N GLY A 2 -4.01 5.59 -5.60
CA GLY A 2 -4.19 4.13 -5.58
C GLY A 2 -5.20 3.67 -4.53
N PRO A 3 -5.53 2.38 -4.46
CA PRO A 3 -6.51 1.86 -3.49
C PRO A 3 -5.99 2.00 -2.06
N LEU A 4 -6.86 2.46 -1.15
CA LEU A 4 -6.65 2.31 0.29
C LEU A 4 -7.38 1.06 0.77
N ILE A 5 -6.75 0.27 1.64
CA ILE A 5 -7.32 -1.00 2.12
C ILE A 5 -7.32 -1.00 3.63
N ARG A 6 -8.50 -1.17 4.23
CA ARG A 6 -8.66 -1.30 5.67
C ARG A 6 -8.30 -2.70 6.13
N LEU A 7 -7.47 -2.79 7.17
CA LEU A 7 -7.11 -4.05 7.82
C LEU A 7 -7.69 -4.09 9.24
N GLU A 8 -8.46 -5.12 9.57
CA GLU A 8 -9.02 -5.31 10.92
C GLU A 8 -8.02 -5.91 11.92
N THR A 9 -6.91 -6.49 11.45
CA THR A 9 -5.87 -7.04 12.33
C THR A 9 -4.48 -6.71 11.79
N THR A 10 -3.47 -6.98 12.61
CA THR A 10 -2.06 -6.91 12.21
C THR A 10 -1.81 -7.68 10.92
N LEU A 11 -1.06 -7.05 10.02
CA LEU A 11 -0.65 -7.64 8.75
C LEU A 11 0.36 -8.77 8.99
N THR A 12 0.11 -9.93 8.38
CA THR A 12 1.03 -11.07 8.33
C THR A 12 1.44 -11.31 6.88
N GLY A 13 2.49 -12.12 6.66
CA GLY A 13 2.90 -12.48 5.29
C GLY A 13 1.77 -13.11 4.46
N ASP A 14 0.99 -14.01 5.07
CA ASP A 14 -0.14 -14.66 4.37
C ASP A 14 -1.28 -13.70 4.07
N ARG A 15 -1.60 -12.78 4.99
CA ARG A 15 -2.59 -11.73 4.73
C ARG A 15 -2.13 -10.77 3.66
N TYR A 16 -0.85 -10.44 3.66
CA TYR A 16 -0.26 -9.60 2.63
C TYR A 16 -0.34 -10.29 1.26
N LEU A 17 -0.03 -11.59 1.19
CA LEU A 17 -0.25 -12.39 -0.02
C LEU A 17 -1.72 -12.34 -0.48
N GLY A 18 -2.68 -12.37 0.44
CA GLY A 18 -4.10 -12.21 0.10
C GLY A 18 -4.50 -10.85 -0.49
N ILE A 19 -3.65 -9.82 -0.35
CA ILE A 19 -3.88 -8.48 -0.89
C ILE A 19 -3.23 -8.32 -2.28
N LEU A 20 -2.09 -8.97 -2.50
CA LEU A 20 -1.25 -8.76 -3.66
C LEU A 20 -1.95 -9.03 -5.02
N PRO A 21 -2.63 -10.18 -5.25
CA PRO A 21 -3.34 -10.43 -6.51
C PRO A 21 -4.52 -9.46 -6.72
N ASP A 22 -5.39 -9.35 -5.73
CA ASP A 22 -6.69 -8.68 -5.91
C ASP A 22 -6.56 -7.16 -5.98
N HIS A 23 -5.55 -6.60 -5.30
CA HIS A 23 -5.38 -5.16 -5.24
C HIS A 23 -4.16 -4.68 -6.00
N LEU A 24 -2.96 -5.22 -5.76
CA LEU A 24 -1.76 -4.72 -6.42
C LEU A 24 -1.73 -5.14 -7.90
N HIS A 25 -1.84 -6.43 -8.20
CA HIS A 25 -1.74 -6.91 -9.59
C HIS A 25 -2.87 -6.33 -10.45
N SER A 26 -4.10 -6.36 -9.94
CA SER A 26 -5.25 -5.72 -10.59
C SER A 26 -4.99 -4.25 -10.91
N PHE A 27 -4.56 -3.46 -9.92
CA PHE A 27 -4.26 -2.03 -10.11
C PHE A 27 -3.14 -1.79 -11.12
N MET A 28 -2.05 -2.55 -11.04
CA MET A 28 -0.93 -2.44 -11.99
C MET A 28 -1.37 -2.81 -13.41
N SER A 29 -2.22 -3.83 -13.59
CA SER A 29 -2.73 -4.19 -14.92
C SER A 29 -3.57 -3.09 -15.56
N ILE A 30 -4.31 -2.32 -14.76
CA ILE A 30 -5.20 -1.24 -15.22
C ILE A 30 -4.41 0.04 -15.50
N VAL A 31 -3.52 0.43 -14.57
CA VAL A 31 -2.82 1.71 -14.62
C VAL A 31 -1.52 1.62 -15.43
N HIS A 32 -0.86 0.46 -15.42
CA HIS A 32 0.44 0.21 -16.06
C HIS A 32 0.36 -1.00 -17.00
N SER A 33 -0.63 -0.99 -17.90
CA SER A 33 -0.84 -2.06 -18.89
C SER A 33 0.33 -2.32 -19.85
N ASP A 34 1.32 -1.43 -19.89
CA ASP A 34 2.57 -1.57 -20.65
C ASP A 34 3.65 -2.40 -19.94
N GLY A 35 3.40 -2.83 -18.69
CA GLY A 35 4.33 -3.59 -17.88
C GLY A 35 5.51 -2.77 -17.32
N LEU A 36 5.47 -1.44 -17.47
CA LEU A 36 6.54 -0.54 -17.01
C LEU A 36 6.28 0.01 -15.59
N GLY A 37 5.16 -0.37 -14.98
CA GLY A 37 4.82 -0.01 -13.61
C GLY A 37 5.91 -0.41 -12.62
N GLN A 38 6.16 0.45 -11.63
CA GLN A 38 7.10 0.19 -10.55
C GLN A 38 6.36 0.10 -9.23
N PHE A 39 6.50 -1.04 -8.55
CA PHE A 39 5.98 -1.25 -7.21
C PHE A 39 7.08 -1.06 -6.18
N GLN A 40 6.84 -0.18 -5.21
CA GLN A 40 7.75 0.11 -4.10
C GLN A 40 7.07 -0.24 -2.79
N GLN A 41 7.81 -0.91 -1.91
CA GLN A 41 7.42 -1.21 -0.54
C GLN A 41 8.66 -1.17 0.37
N ASP A 42 8.44 -1.06 1.68
CA ASP A 42 9.51 -1.19 2.65
C ASP A 42 9.87 -2.67 2.93
N ASN A 43 10.90 -2.89 3.74
CA ASN A 43 11.36 -4.22 4.13
C ASN A 43 10.69 -4.73 5.43
N ALA A 44 9.46 -4.32 5.75
CA ALA A 44 8.76 -4.82 6.92
C ALA A 44 8.59 -6.35 6.88
N ILE A 45 8.49 -7.00 8.04
CA ILE A 45 8.46 -8.48 8.17
C ILE A 45 7.41 -9.15 7.25
N PRO A 46 6.16 -8.65 7.14
CA PRO A 46 5.16 -9.24 6.22
C PRO A 46 5.58 -9.15 4.75
N HIS A 47 6.16 -8.03 4.34
CA HIS A 47 6.61 -7.73 2.97
C HIS A 47 7.85 -8.56 2.59
N ALA A 48 8.76 -8.76 3.54
CA ALA A 48 9.95 -9.60 3.39
C ALA A 48 9.68 -11.10 3.60
N SER A 49 8.43 -11.51 3.83
CA SER A 49 8.07 -12.91 4.04
C SER A 49 8.35 -13.74 2.78
N ARG A 50 8.62 -15.04 2.96
CA ARG A 50 8.89 -15.96 1.84
C ARG A 50 7.73 -16.03 0.85
N VAL A 51 6.49 -15.97 1.34
CA VAL A 51 5.30 -16.05 0.50
C VAL A 51 5.11 -14.79 -0.35
N ALA A 52 5.33 -13.61 0.24
CA ALA A 52 5.22 -12.33 -0.45
C ALA A 52 6.34 -12.16 -1.50
N THR A 53 7.59 -12.42 -1.10
CA THR A 53 8.75 -12.30 -2.00
C THR A 53 8.68 -13.28 -3.16
N LYS A 54 8.22 -14.52 -2.93
CA LYS A 54 7.98 -15.50 -4.00
C LYS A 54 6.92 -14.99 -4.99
N TRP A 55 5.79 -14.49 -4.50
CA TRP A 55 4.72 -13.98 -5.37
C TRP A 55 5.22 -12.80 -6.24
N LEU A 56 5.98 -11.87 -5.67
CA LEU A 56 6.56 -10.74 -6.40
C LEU A 56 7.57 -11.17 -7.47
N GLN A 57 8.32 -12.25 -7.23
CA GLN A 57 9.24 -12.81 -8.22
C GLN A 57 8.48 -13.45 -9.38
N GLU A 58 7.41 -14.20 -9.09
CA GLU A 58 6.55 -14.85 -10.10
C GLU A 58 5.87 -13.83 -11.02
N HIS A 59 5.59 -12.61 -10.54
CA HIS A 59 4.93 -11.54 -11.31
C HIS A 59 5.89 -10.45 -11.79
N SER A 60 7.20 -10.73 -11.79
CA SER A 60 8.23 -9.74 -12.19
C SER A 60 8.22 -9.35 -13.67
N SER A 61 7.49 -10.10 -14.52
CA SER A 61 7.20 -9.73 -15.91
C SER A 61 6.14 -8.63 -16.04
N ASP A 62 5.25 -8.54 -15.06
CA ASP A 62 4.04 -7.72 -15.15
C ASP A 62 4.30 -6.31 -14.62
N PHE A 63 5.22 -6.18 -13.67
CA PHE A 63 5.71 -4.91 -13.15
C PHE A 63 7.08 -5.09 -12.49
N ARG A 64 7.79 -3.99 -12.30
CA ARG A 64 9.10 -3.99 -11.64
C ARG A 64 8.93 -3.79 -10.14
N HIS A 65 9.50 -4.67 -9.34
CA HIS A 65 9.61 -4.46 -7.90
C HIS A 65 10.88 -3.65 -7.59
N PHE A 66 10.72 -2.45 -7.02
CA PHE A 66 11.82 -1.60 -6.61
C PHE A 66 12.43 -2.13 -5.30
N HIS A 67 13.72 -2.46 -5.33
CA HIS A 67 14.43 -2.93 -4.14
C HIS A 67 14.73 -1.76 -3.21
N TRP A 68 14.10 -1.75 -2.04
CA TRP A 68 14.34 -0.73 -1.03
C TRP A 68 15.68 -0.92 -0.31
N PRO A 69 16.63 0.04 -0.41
CA PRO A 69 17.83 0.05 0.40
C PRO A 69 17.50 0.09 1.90
N LEU A 70 18.32 -0.60 2.69
CA LEU A 70 18.24 -0.52 4.15
C LEU A 70 18.50 0.92 4.61
N LYS A 71 17.65 1.41 5.53
CA LYS A 71 17.77 2.72 6.21
C LYS A 71 17.56 3.95 5.31
N SER A 72 16.66 3.88 4.33
CA SER A 72 16.25 5.04 3.52
C SER A 72 14.79 5.46 3.75
N PRO A 73 14.40 5.92 4.95
CA PRO A 73 13.03 6.41 5.20
C PRO A 73 12.64 7.58 4.29
N GLU A 74 13.61 8.38 3.84
CA GLU A 74 13.43 9.54 2.97
C GLU A 74 12.84 9.22 1.59
N MET A 75 12.95 7.97 1.13
CA MET A 75 12.38 7.59 -0.17
C MET A 75 10.87 7.27 -0.09
N ASN A 76 10.29 7.28 1.12
CA ASN A 76 8.95 6.75 1.35
C ASN A 76 7.89 7.82 1.10
N ILE A 77 7.45 7.93 -0.15
CA ILE A 77 6.36 8.83 -0.57
C ILE A 77 5.06 8.59 0.24
N ILE A 78 4.86 7.38 0.78
CA ILE A 78 3.71 7.08 1.66
C ILE A 78 3.75 7.92 2.95
N ALA A 79 4.94 8.30 3.43
CA ALA A 79 5.06 9.17 4.61
C ALA A 79 4.43 10.55 4.34
N ASP A 80 4.71 11.15 3.19
CA ASP A 80 4.15 12.44 2.79
C ASP A 80 2.63 12.34 2.56
N ILE A 81 2.17 11.27 1.90
CA ILE A 81 0.73 11.01 1.70
C ILE A 81 0.03 10.85 3.05
N ARG A 82 0.64 10.12 3.99
CA ARG A 82 0.09 9.92 5.34
C ARG A 82 -0.02 11.24 6.10
N ASP A 83 0.96 12.12 5.99
CA ASP A 83 0.92 13.43 6.65
C ASP A 83 -0.17 14.33 6.05
N ALA A 84 -0.30 14.33 4.72
CA ALA A 84 -1.38 15.04 4.03
C ALA A 84 -2.77 14.53 4.45
N LEU A 85 -2.97 13.21 4.47
CA LEU A 85 -4.22 12.60 4.95
C LEU A 85 -4.50 12.93 6.42
N LEU A 86 -3.47 12.87 7.27
CA LEU A 86 -3.61 13.23 8.68
C LEU A 86 -4.01 14.69 8.87
N HIS A 87 -3.44 15.59 8.06
CA HIS A 87 -3.78 17.01 8.08
C HIS A 87 -5.23 17.25 7.61
N ALA A 88 -5.66 16.58 6.53
CA ALA A 88 -7.04 16.65 6.04
C ALA A 88 -8.04 16.18 7.10
N VAL A 89 -7.79 15.02 7.71
CA VAL A 89 -8.61 14.45 8.79
C VAL A 89 -8.72 15.40 9.99
N LYS A 90 -7.60 16.01 10.42
CA LYS A 90 -7.57 16.93 11.57
C LYS A 90 -8.37 18.21 11.35
N ASN A 91 -8.45 18.69 10.12
CA ASN A 91 -9.15 19.92 9.78
C ASN A 91 -10.64 19.69 9.44
N ARG A 92 -11.09 18.44 9.36
CA ARG A 92 -12.49 18.11 9.05
C ARG A 92 -13.41 18.48 10.23
N SER A 93 -14.56 19.06 9.89
CA SER A 93 -15.58 19.47 10.86
C SER A 93 -16.96 18.91 10.45
N PRO A 94 -17.61 18.06 11.27
CA PRO A 94 -17.12 17.55 12.56
C PRO A 94 -15.94 16.57 12.38
N PRO A 95 -15.07 16.42 13.41
CA PRO A 95 -14.01 15.42 13.37
C PRO A 95 -14.60 14.00 13.42
N PRO A 96 -13.96 13.00 12.79
CA PRO A 96 -14.40 11.61 12.86
C PRO A 96 -14.35 11.10 14.31
N ARG A 97 -15.41 10.40 14.75
CA ARG A 97 -15.57 9.98 16.15
C ARG A 97 -15.42 8.48 16.33
N THR A 98 -15.57 7.72 15.25
CA THR A 98 -15.40 6.27 15.23
C THR A 98 -14.38 5.85 14.18
N PRO A 99 -13.78 4.64 14.28
CA PRO A 99 -12.94 4.09 13.22
C PRO A 99 -13.66 4.01 11.86
N MET A 100 -14.99 3.80 11.87
CA MET A 100 -15.79 3.78 10.64
C MET A 100 -15.96 5.18 10.05
N ASP A 101 -16.16 6.20 10.89
CA ASP A 101 -16.17 7.59 10.44
C ASP A 101 -14.83 7.94 9.82
N LEU A 102 -13.72 7.58 10.48
CA LEU A 102 -12.37 7.81 9.97
C LEU A 102 -12.15 7.12 8.62
N TRP A 103 -12.63 5.88 8.46
CA TRP A 103 -12.53 5.16 7.19
C TRP A 103 -13.29 5.89 6.07
N THR A 104 -14.55 6.27 6.33
CA THR A 104 -15.37 7.04 5.38
C THR A 104 -14.72 8.37 5.01
N VAL A 105 -14.05 9.01 5.97
CA VAL A 105 -13.30 10.25 5.73
C VAL A 105 -12.13 9.99 4.79
N LEU A 106 -11.34 8.94 5.03
CA LEU A 106 -10.16 8.61 4.22
C LEU A 106 -10.49 8.12 2.82
N GLU A 107 -11.68 7.53 2.60
CA GLU A 107 -12.16 7.13 1.27
C GLU A 107 -12.62 8.33 0.40
N ASP A 108 -12.93 9.47 1.04
CA ASP A 108 -13.44 10.68 0.40
C ASP A 108 -12.32 11.67 0.02
N GLU A 109 -11.08 11.43 0.48
CA GLU A 109 -9.87 12.19 0.09
C GLU A 109 -9.23 11.65 -1.21
#